data_AF-A0A3B8MTS1-F1
#
_entry.id   AF-A0A3B8MTS1-F1
#
_cell.length_a   1.000
_cell.length_b   1.000
_cell.length_c   1.000
_cell.angle_alpha   90.00
_cell.angle_beta   90.00
_cell.angle_gamma   90.00
#
_symmetry.space_group_name_H-M   'P 1'
#
loop_
_entity.id
_entity.type
_entity.pdbx_description
1 polymer ?
#
loop_
_entity_poly.entity_id
_entity_poly.type
_entity_poly.pdbx_seq_one_letter_code
_entity_poly.pdbx_strand_id
1 'polypeptide(L)'
;MCGLAGIIGTGDKSKVQRMLDKIRHRGPDESGIFADENITLGHNRLTIIDLYHGRQPIKNEDGRYWLIYNGEIYNYQLLRKELKNHIFSTDTDSEVIIHLYEELGKNCVNYIDGMFALVIYDSKKKTIFIARDPLGIKPLYYGKTKEGYFAFASEIKALQEVTDDINEFPNGYIYTTENGFERYYSIPQDPMHFADVDNIINGLRLRLEDSVRKRLIADVPVGVFLSGGLDSSLIAAIAAKYKNPLHSFAVGVEGSNDLKNARVVADYVGTIHHEFIYTEEDIKKVLPKVIYHLESCDPALVRSAVATYFVSKLASNYVKVILSGEGADELFSGYHYLKNYTNPWKLQSELKYITRNLHNTNLQRVDRMTMAHSIEGRVPFLDVEVLRYAFKITPSFKINGREK
;
A
#
# COMPACT_ATOMS: atom_id res chain seq x y z
N MET A 1 3.00 7.57 4.55
CA MET A 1 1.63 7.10 4.27
C MET A 1 0.59 8.03 4.86
N CYS A 2 -0.47 8.35 4.14
CA CYS A 2 -1.27 9.53 4.42
C CYS A 2 -2.78 9.24 4.39
N GLY A 3 -3.57 10.22 4.77
CA GLY A 3 -5.01 10.26 4.50
C GLY A 3 -5.31 11.36 3.51
N LEU A 4 -6.09 11.06 2.46
CA LEU A 4 -6.53 12.06 1.49
C LEU A 4 -8.06 12.09 1.40
N ALA A 5 -8.62 13.25 1.11
CA ALA A 5 -10.04 13.48 0.91
C ALA A 5 -10.27 14.68 -0.01
N GLY A 6 -11.35 14.69 -0.78
CA GLY A 6 -11.68 15.84 -1.61
C GLY A 6 -13.06 15.78 -2.25
N ILE A 7 -13.52 16.93 -2.72
CA ILE A 7 -14.83 17.11 -3.36
C ILE A 7 -14.66 18.05 -4.55
N ILE A 8 -15.19 17.63 -5.70
CA ILE A 8 -15.12 18.34 -6.99
C ILE A 8 -16.44 19.06 -7.24
N GLY A 9 -16.34 20.37 -7.45
CA GLY A 9 -17.46 21.30 -7.68
C GLY A 9 -17.76 22.20 -6.49
N THR A 10 -16.91 22.22 -5.45
CA THR A 10 -17.11 23.06 -4.27
C THR A 10 -15.80 23.52 -3.63
N GLY A 11 -15.79 24.76 -3.13
CA GLY A 11 -14.72 25.34 -2.31
C GLY A 11 -14.96 25.22 -0.80
N ASP A 12 -15.94 24.43 -0.37
CA ASP A 12 -16.30 24.27 1.04
C ASP A 12 -15.26 23.45 1.81
N LYS A 13 -14.29 24.17 2.39
CA LYS A 13 -13.26 23.62 3.27
C LYS A 13 -13.84 22.89 4.48
N SER A 14 -15.02 23.27 4.98
CA SER A 14 -15.58 22.69 6.20
C SER A 14 -15.97 21.23 6.01
N LYS A 15 -16.51 20.88 4.83
CA LYS A 15 -16.86 19.50 4.48
C LYS A 15 -15.61 18.63 4.45
N VAL A 16 -14.59 19.05 3.72
CA VAL A 16 -13.33 18.29 3.61
C VAL A 16 -12.58 18.22 4.95
N GLN A 17 -12.64 19.27 5.78
CA GLN A 17 -12.06 19.21 7.13
C GLN A 17 -12.70 18.07 7.97
N ARG A 18 -14.03 17.94 7.97
CA ARG A 18 -14.71 16.83 8.68
C ARG A 18 -14.28 15.46 8.15
N MET A 19 -14.13 15.33 6.82
CA MET A 19 -13.62 14.10 6.20
C MET A 19 -12.19 13.80 6.70
N LEU A 20 -11.31 14.79 6.74
CA LEU A 20 -9.94 14.64 7.23
C LEU A 20 -9.88 14.27 8.71
N ASP A 21 -10.75 14.83 9.54
CA ASP A 21 -10.78 14.54 10.97
C ASP A 21 -11.06 13.05 11.23
N LYS A 22 -11.90 12.40 10.40
CA LYS A 22 -12.18 10.95 10.48
C LYS A 22 -11.00 10.06 10.14
N ILE A 23 -10.01 10.57 9.40
CA ILE A 23 -8.84 9.82 8.94
C ILE A 23 -7.54 10.41 9.47
N ARG A 24 -7.58 11.16 10.57
CA ARG A 24 -6.40 11.78 11.17
C ARG A 24 -5.37 10.76 11.64
N HIS A 25 -5.80 9.56 12.05
CA HIS A 25 -4.90 8.45 12.43
C HIS A 25 -3.93 8.06 11.32
N ARG A 26 -4.30 8.24 10.05
CA ARG A 26 -3.44 7.93 8.90
C ARG A 26 -2.26 8.88 8.76
N GLY A 27 -2.38 10.11 9.26
CA GLY A 27 -1.39 11.16 9.08
C GLY A 27 -1.47 12.19 10.20
N PRO A 28 -0.96 11.85 11.39
CA PRO A 28 -1.10 12.71 12.57
C PRO A 28 -0.19 13.95 12.52
N ASP A 29 0.91 13.90 11.76
CA ASP A 29 2.01 14.87 11.83
C ASP A 29 1.60 16.24 11.27
N GLU A 30 0.95 16.28 10.10
CA GLU A 30 0.53 17.54 9.45
C GLU A 30 -0.82 17.40 8.75
N SER A 31 -1.47 18.55 8.48
CA SER A 31 -2.68 18.61 7.66
C SER A 31 -2.71 19.85 6.78
N GLY A 32 -3.33 19.73 5.61
CA GLY A 32 -3.43 20.80 4.62
C GLY A 32 -4.71 20.70 3.81
N ILE A 33 -5.26 21.86 3.46
CA ILE A 33 -6.42 21.99 2.56
C ILE A 33 -6.11 23.05 1.51
N PHE A 34 -6.27 22.67 0.24
CA PHE A 34 -6.41 23.58 -0.88
C PHE A 34 -7.89 23.68 -1.24
N ALA A 35 -8.37 24.88 -1.56
CA ALA A 35 -9.71 25.05 -2.10
C ALA A 35 -9.76 26.23 -3.06
N ASP A 36 -10.46 26.04 -4.17
CA ASP A 36 -10.97 27.10 -5.03
C ASP A 36 -12.47 26.87 -5.29
N GLU A 37 -13.08 27.66 -6.16
CA GLU A 37 -14.51 27.53 -6.49
C GLU A 37 -14.90 26.18 -7.12
N ASN A 38 -13.95 25.43 -7.68
CA ASN A 38 -14.17 24.20 -8.44
C ASN A 38 -13.76 22.94 -7.68
N ILE A 39 -12.92 23.03 -6.65
CA ILE A 39 -12.46 21.85 -5.92
C ILE A 39 -11.99 22.19 -4.51
N THR A 40 -12.17 21.22 -3.60
CA THR A 40 -11.51 21.21 -2.30
C THR A 40 -10.70 19.92 -2.15
N LEU A 41 -9.41 20.05 -1.89
CA LEU A 41 -8.45 18.96 -1.70
C LEU A 41 -7.89 19.00 -0.29
N GLY A 42 -7.95 17.89 0.41
CA GLY A 42 -7.49 17.74 1.79
C GLY A 42 -6.49 16.60 1.94
N HIS A 43 -5.53 16.79 2.83
CA HIS A 43 -4.50 15.80 3.11
C HIS A 43 -4.06 15.82 4.58
N ASN A 44 -3.90 14.63 5.17
CA ASN A 44 -3.27 14.37 6.46
C ASN A 44 -1.98 13.58 6.23
N ARG A 45 -0.85 14.09 6.73
CA ARG A 45 0.48 13.57 6.43
C ARG A 45 1.04 12.75 7.59
N LEU A 46 1.57 11.56 7.28
CA LEU A 46 2.59 10.91 8.09
C LEU A 46 3.94 11.17 7.41
N THR A 47 4.84 11.79 8.15
CA THR A 47 6.13 12.22 7.64
C THR A 47 7.12 11.06 7.65
N ILE A 48 7.54 10.62 6.45
CA ILE A 48 8.46 9.48 6.23
C ILE A 48 9.70 9.90 5.44
N ILE A 49 9.51 10.65 4.35
CA ILE A 49 10.57 11.24 3.52
C ILE A 49 10.41 12.76 3.52
N ASP A 50 11.55 13.47 3.58
CA ASP A 50 11.68 14.93 3.66
C ASP A 50 10.85 15.50 4.80
N LEU A 51 11.44 15.50 6.00
CA LEU A 51 10.71 15.75 7.23
C LEU A 51 10.10 17.16 7.33
N TYR A 52 10.52 18.11 6.50
CA TYR A 52 10.23 19.52 6.69
C TYR A 52 9.50 20.19 5.52
N HIS A 53 9.71 19.76 4.27
CA HIS A 53 9.19 20.48 3.10
C HIS A 53 8.08 19.73 2.35
N GLY A 54 7.81 18.47 2.70
CA GLY A 54 6.83 17.64 1.99
C GLY A 54 5.35 17.85 2.31
N ARG A 55 4.95 19.04 2.77
CA ARG A 55 3.54 19.31 3.11
C ARG A 55 2.67 19.24 1.85
N GLN A 56 1.50 18.60 1.97
CA GLN A 56 0.51 18.51 0.90
C GLN A 56 -0.82 19.19 1.29
N PRO A 57 -1.62 19.68 0.34
CA PRO A 57 -1.45 19.63 -1.12
C PRO A 57 -0.19 20.34 -1.64
N ILE A 58 0.59 19.67 -2.49
CA ILE A 58 1.80 20.23 -3.12
C ILE A 58 1.44 20.82 -4.48
N LYS A 59 2.14 21.87 -4.91
CA LYS A 59 1.95 22.53 -6.20
C LYS A 59 3.21 22.47 -7.04
N ASN A 60 3.07 22.57 -8.34
CA ASN A 60 4.22 22.73 -9.25
C ASN A 60 4.75 24.17 -9.20
N GLU A 61 5.83 24.44 -9.91
CA GLU A 61 6.60 25.69 -9.89
C GLU A 61 5.77 26.93 -10.25
N ASP A 62 4.80 26.80 -11.18
CA ASP A 62 3.92 27.89 -11.61
C ASP A 62 2.57 27.93 -10.84
N GLY A 63 2.32 26.95 -9.97
CA GLY A 63 1.10 26.84 -9.17
C GLY A 63 -0.15 26.40 -9.93
N ARG A 64 -0.01 25.93 -11.18
CA ARG A 64 -1.11 25.41 -11.99
C ARG A 64 -1.61 24.07 -11.46
N TYR A 65 -0.71 23.13 -11.23
CA TYR A 65 -1.03 21.77 -10.80
C TYR A 65 -0.98 21.66 -9.28
N TRP A 66 -1.94 20.94 -8.71
CA TRP A 66 -2.01 20.64 -7.28
C TRP A 66 -2.16 19.14 -7.07
N LEU A 67 -1.29 18.55 -6.25
CA LEU A 67 -1.24 17.13 -5.96
C LEU A 67 -1.55 16.85 -4.48
N ILE A 68 -2.42 15.88 -4.24
CA ILE A 68 -2.50 15.14 -2.98
C ILE A 68 -2.26 13.66 -3.24
N TYR A 69 -1.56 13.01 -2.31
CA TYR A 69 -0.94 11.73 -2.53
C TYR A 69 -0.82 10.93 -1.23
N ASN A 70 -1.27 9.68 -1.25
CA ASN A 70 -1.02 8.71 -0.20
C ASN A 70 -0.27 7.52 -0.81
N GLY A 71 1.01 7.34 -0.45
CA GLY A 71 1.81 6.26 -1.00
C GLY A 71 3.30 6.37 -0.68
N GLU A 72 4.07 5.58 -1.43
CA GLU A 72 5.52 5.76 -1.63
C GLU A 72 5.90 5.46 -3.10
N ILE A 73 6.72 6.32 -3.72
CA ILE A 73 7.28 6.11 -5.08
C ILE A 73 8.75 5.67 -4.99
N TYR A 74 9.01 4.37 -5.09
CA TYR A 74 10.32 3.77 -4.85
C TYR A 74 11.39 4.15 -5.87
N ASN A 75 11.01 4.55 -7.09
CA ASN A 75 11.94 4.99 -8.14
C ASN A 75 12.07 6.52 -8.25
N TYR A 76 11.58 7.30 -7.27
CA TYR A 76 11.56 8.77 -7.38
C TYR A 76 12.95 9.39 -7.63
N GLN A 77 14.00 8.84 -7.04
CA GLN A 77 15.37 9.35 -7.21
C GLN A 77 15.87 9.20 -8.66
N LEU A 78 15.41 8.18 -9.38
CA LEU A 78 15.73 7.99 -10.79
C LEU A 78 14.92 8.98 -11.64
N LEU A 79 13.60 9.04 -11.41
CA LEU A 79 12.71 9.97 -12.12
C LEU A 79 13.16 11.43 -11.96
N ARG A 80 13.55 11.84 -10.75
CA ARG A 80 14.05 13.19 -10.48
C ARG A 80 15.29 13.56 -11.30
N LYS A 81 16.16 12.59 -11.61
CA LYS A 81 17.35 12.83 -12.46
C LYS A 81 17.00 13.01 -13.93
N GLU A 82 15.86 12.47 -14.36
CA GLU A 82 15.36 12.58 -15.73
C GLU A 82 14.60 13.89 -15.95
N LEU A 83 13.89 14.38 -14.93
CA LEU A 83 13.08 15.61 -14.93
C LEU A 83 13.92 16.89 -14.76
N LYS A 84 14.96 17.06 -15.58
CA LYS A 84 15.94 18.16 -15.46
C LYS A 84 15.39 19.55 -15.80
N ASN A 85 14.25 19.61 -16.49
CA ASN A 85 13.63 20.87 -16.91
C ASN A 85 12.73 21.48 -15.82
N HIS A 86 12.58 20.80 -14.68
CA HIS A 86 11.71 21.22 -13.59
C HIS A 86 12.50 21.71 -12.38
N ILE A 87 11.91 22.66 -11.65
CA ILE A 87 12.46 23.19 -10.41
C ILE A 87 11.72 22.55 -9.25
N PHE A 88 12.41 21.63 -8.56
CA PHE A 88 11.89 20.97 -7.37
C PHE A 88 11.97 21.91 -6.16
N SER A 89 10.88 21.98 -5.41
CA SER A 89 10.72 22.76 -4.17
C SER A 89 10.88 21.91 -2.90
N THR A 90 10.86 20.59 -3.04
CA THR A 90 10.94 19.61 -1.95
C THR A 90 11.91 18.48 -2.33
N ASP A 91 12.23 17.63 -1.35
CA ASP A 91 12.99 16.40 -1.56
C ASP A 91 12.10 15.15 -1.47
N THR A 92 10.78 15.32 -1.47
CA THR A 92 9.84 14.20 -1.39
C THR A 92 9.79 13.38 -2.67
N ASP A 93 9.32 12.14 -2.51
CA ASP A 93 8.91 11.28 -3.59
C ASP A 93 7.61 11.75 -4.27
N SER A 94 6.78 12.56 -3.60
CA SER A 94 5.52 13.02 -4.18
C SER A 94 5.71 14.07 -5.28
N GLU A 95 6.73 14.93 -5.19
CA GLU A 95 6.92 16.01 -6.17
C GLU A 95 7.29 15.49 -7.56
N VAL A 96 8.00 14.36 -7.68
CA VAL A 96 8.31 13.80 -9.02
C VAL A 96 7.05 13.44 -9.80
N ILE A 97 5.93 13.15 -9.11
CA ILE A 97 4.66 12.80 -9.75
C ILE A 97 4.10 14.01 -10.51
N ILE A 98 4.21 15.22 -9.94
CA ILE A 98 3.64 16.42 -10.56
C ILE A 98 4.34 16.75 -11.86
N HIS A 99 5.67 16.72 -11.85
CA HIS A 99 6.51 17.00 -13.01
C HIS A 99 6.42 15.90 -14.07
N LEU A 100 6.33 14.64 -13.64
CA LEU A 100 6.08 13.53 -14.57
C LEU A 100 4.72 13.67 -15.27
N TYR A 101 3.70 14.17 -14.56
CA TYR A 101 2.40 14.47 -15.15
C TYR A 101 2.46 15.68 -16.10
N GLU A 102 3.30 16.68 -15.84
CA GLU A 102 3.52 17.80 -16.76
C GLU A 102 4.07 17.34 -18.11
N GLU A 103 5.05 16.43 -18.10
CA GLU A 103 5.67 15.92 -19.33
C GLU A 103 4.81 14.86 -20.05
N LEU A 104 4.14 13.97 -19.31
CA LEU A 104 3.51 12.76 -19.87
C LEU A 104 1.99 12.72 -19.74
N GLY A 105 1.38 13.67 -19.03
CA GLY A 105 -0.04 13.66 -18.70
C GLY A 105 -0.45 12.36 -18.01
N LYS A 106 -1.59 11.79 -18.41
CA LYS A 106 -2.10 10.53 -17.83
C LYS A 106 -1.15 9.34 -17.96
N ASN A 107 -0.19 9.37 -18.89
CA ASN A 107 0.74 8.26 -19.11
C ASN A 107 1.84 8.18 -18.04
N CYS A 108 1.96 9.18 -17.16
CA CYS A 108 2.93 9.18 -16.06
C CYS A 108 2.85 7.91 -15.20
N VAL A 109 1.65 7.36 -14.96
CA VAL A 109 1.42 6.16 -14.14
C VAL A 109 2.17 4.92 -14.62
N ASN A 110 2.57 4.87 -15.89
CA ASN A 110 3.33 3.76 -16.45
C ASN A 110 4.81 3.76 -16.05
N TYR A 111 5.31 4.88 -15.52
CA TYR A 111 6.71 5.08 -15.12
C TYR A 111 6.86 5.10 -13.58
N ILE A 112 5.75 5.09 -12.85
CA ILE A 112 5.74 5.14 -11.40
C ILE A 112 5.86 3.72 -10.85
N ASP A 113 6.95 3.45 -10.12
CA ASP A 113 7.15 2.22 -9.36
C ASP A 113 6.87 2.50 -7.89
N GLY A 114 5.68 2.13 -7.42
CA GLY A 114 5.23 2.52 -6.11
C GLY A 114 3.90 1.91 -5.70
N MET A 115 3.48 2.27 -4.49
CA MET A 115 2.14 2.06 -3.97
C MET A 115 1.51 3.42 -3.77
N PHE A 116 0.31 3.68 -4.27
CA PHE A 116 -0.23 5.03 -4.34
C PHE A 116 -1.73 5.10 -4.56
N ALA A 117 -2.33 6.11 -3.94
CA ALA A 117 -3.54 6.77 -4.40
C ALA A 117 -3.20 8.25 -4.55
N LEU A 118 -3.42 8.82 -5.73
CA LEU A 118 -3.01 10.19 -6.06
C LEU A 118 -4.13 10.95 -6.76
N VAL A 119 -4.18 12.26 -6.54
CA VAL A 119 -5.09 13.18 -7.20
C VAL A 119 -4.33 14.43 -7.62
N ILE A 120 -4.36 14.73 -8.91
CA ILE A 120 -3.83 15.96 -9.51
C ILE A 120 -4.99 16.81 -9.99
N TYR A 121 -4.97 18.09 -9.64
CA TYR A 121 -5.90 19.09 -10.12
C TYR A 121 -5.18 20.11 -11.02
N ASP A 122 -5.70 20.31 -12.23
CA ASP A 122 -5.26 21.38 -13.15
C ASP A 122 -6.12 22.62 -12.92
N SER A 123 -5.59 23.60 -12.20
CA SER A 123 -6.33 24.83 -11.86
C SER A 123 -6.63 25.73 -13.06
N LYS A 124 -5.96 25.53 -14.20
CA LYS A 124 -6.22 26.27 -15.45
C LYS A 124 -7.34 25.63 -16.26
N LYS A 125 -7.30 24.30 -16.41
CA LYS A 125 -8.32 23.55 -17.16
C LYS A 125 -9.55 23.20 -16.33
N LYS A 126 -9.46 23.31 -15.00
CA LYS A 126 -10.50 22.89 -14.05
C LYS A 126 -10.83 21.40 -14.16
N THR A 127 -9.81 20.58 -14.45
CA THR A 127 -9.96 19.13 -14.58
C THR A 127 -9.11 18.39 -13.55
N ILE A 128 -9.51 17.15 -13.29
CA ILE A 128 -8.84 16.28 -12.34
C ILE A 128 -8.29 15.03 -13.00
N PHE A 129 -7.22 14.52 -12.40
CA PHE A 129 -6.64 13.22 -12.69
C PHE A 129 -6.49 12.46 -11.38
N ILE A 130 -7.05 11.27 -11.30
CA ILE A 130 -6.93 10.38 -10.13
C ILE A 130 -6.31 9.08 -10.61
N ALA A 131 -5.40 8.51 -9.83
CA ALA A 131 -4.86 7.18 -10.10
C ALA A 131 -4.71 6.38 -8.81
N ARG A 132 -4.97 5.06 -8.91
CA ARG A 132 -4.72 4.08 -7.85
C ARG A 132 -3.73 3.04 -8.36
N ASP A 133 -2.81 2.62 -7.50
CA ASP A 133 -1.73 1.71 -7.84
C ASP A 133 -2.21 0.37 -8.45
N PRO A 134 -1.33 -0.37 -9.14
CA PRO A 134 -1.67 -1.59 -9.87
C PRO A 134 -2.51 -2.63 -9.11
N LEU A 135 -2.29 -2.75 -7.81
CA LEU A 135 -2.89 -3.80 -6.97
C LEU A 135 -3.84 -3.25 -5.92
N GLY A 136 -3.97 -1.93 -5.81
CA GLY A 136 -4.82 -1.27 -4.82
C GLY A 136 -4.23 -1.36 -3.41
N ILE A 137 -2.91 -1.38 -3.30
CA ILE A 137 -2.17 -1.38 -2.02
C ILE A 137 -2.60 -0.18 -1.17
N LYS A 138 -2.72 1.00 -1.79
CA LYS A 138 -3.29 2.17 -1.13
C LYS A 138 -4.78 2.27 -1.40
N PRO A 139 -5.60 2.53 -0.38
CA PRO A 139 -7.04 2.58 -0.53
C PRO A 139 -7.51 3.89 -1.13
N LEU A 140 -8.60 3.82 -1.88
CA LEU A 140 -9.30 4.98 -2.39
C LEU A 140 -10.75 4.61 -2.69
N TYR A 141 -11.67 5.44 -2.22
CA TYR A 141 -13.11 5.33 -2.44
C TYR A 141 -13.63 6.62 -3.07
N TYR A 142 -14.74 6.53 -3.77
CA TYR A 142 -15.41 7.66 -4.39
C TYR A 142 -16.93 7.51 -4.34
N GLY A 143 -17.63 8.63 -4.54
CA GLY A 143 -19.07 8.71 -4.47
C GLY A 143 -19.59 10.04 -4.97
N LYS A 144 -20.91 10.18 -5.07
CA LYS A 144 -21.56 11.46 -5.35
C LYS A 144 -22.23 12.03 -4.12
N THR A 145 -21.95 13.29 -3.77
CA THR A 145 -22.69 13.98 -2.69
C THR A 145 -24.16 14.16 -3.05
N LYS A 146 -24.99 14.57 -2.09
CA LYS A 146 -26.41 14.88 -2.32
C LYS A 146 -26.61 15.96 -3.39
N GLU A 147 -25.65 16.88 -3.51
CA GLU A 147 -25.63 17.94 -4.53
C GLU A 147 -25.09 17.46 -5.89
N GLY A 148 -24.72 16.18 -6.01
CA GLY A 148 -24.21 15.58 -7.25
C GLY A 148 -22.70 15.73 -7.46
N TYR A 149 -21.97 16.30 -6.51
CA TYR A 149 -20.52 16.50 -6.60
C TYR A 149 -19.75 15.18 -6.46
N PHE A 150 -18.69 15.00 -7.24
CA PHE A 150 -17.82 13.83 -7.10
C PHE A 150 -16.92 14.02 -5.88
N ALA A 151 -17.00 13.10 -4.92
CA ALA A 151 -16.19 13.09 -3.70
C ALA A 151 -15.33 11.83 -3.65
N PHE A 152 -14.18 11.92 -2.98
CA PHE A 152 -13.28 10.78 -2.78
C PHE A 152 -12.59 10.85 -1.43
N ALA A 153 -12.16 9.70 -0.91
CA ALA A 153 -11.39 9.61 0.33
C ALA A 153 -10.59 8.31 0.43
N SER A 154 -9.54 8.29 1.25
CA SER A 154 -8.76 7.06 1.53
C SER A 154 -9.57 5.98 2.27
N GLU A 155 -10.57 6.35 3.05
CA GLU A 155 -11.35 5.42 3.89
C GLU A 155 -12.84 5.76 3.81
N ILE A 156 -13.70 4.75 3.87
CA ILE A 156 -15.16 4.86 3.74
C ILE A 156 -15.72 5.83 4.80
N LYS A 157 -15.24 5.74 6.04
CA LYS A 157 -15.65 6.58 7.17
C LYS A 157 -15.50 8.09 6.91
N ALA A 158 -14.56 8.50 6.06
CA ALA A 158 -14.40 9.89 5.65
C ALA A 158 -15.38 10.25 4.54
N LEU A 159 -15.56 9.37 3.56
CA LEU A 159 -16.50 9.59 2.46
C LEU A 159 -17.96 9.68 2.95
N GLN A 160 -18.31 8.92 3.99
CA GLN A 160 -19.61 8.92 4.66
C GLN A 160 -20.00 10.27 5.29
N GLU A 161 -19.05 11.18 5.51
CA GLU A 161 -19.37 12.54 5.99
C GLU A 161 -20.13 13.38 4.94
N VAL A 162 -20.10 12.98 3.67
CA VAL A 162 -20.66 13.75 2.56
C VAL A 162 -21.58 12.95 1.63
N THR A 163 -21.55 11.62 1.68
CA THR A 163 -22.42 10.76 0.87
C THR A 163 -22.62 9.35 1.42
N ASP A 164 -23.77 8.75 1.10
CA ASP A 164 -24.06 7.32 1.28
C ASP A 164 -23.74 6.48 0.02
N ASP A 165 -23.44 7.14 -1.11
CA ASP A 165 -23.00 6.50 -2.36
C ASP A 165 -21.51 6.15 -2.25
N ILE A 166 -21.21 4.93 -1.79
CA ILE A 166 -19.84 4.48 -1.54
C ILE A 166 -19.43 3.46 -2.59
N ASN A 167 -18.46 3.83 -3.41
CA ASN A 167 -17.84 2.97 -4.40
C ASN A 167 -16.34 2.89 -4.15
N GLU A 168 -15.75 1.71 -4.38
CA GLU A 168 -14.30 1.57 -4.34
C GLU A 168 -13.68 2.03 -5.67
N PHE A 169 -12.63 2.84 -5.61
CA PHE A 169 -11.88 3.22 -6.81
C PHE A 169 -11.08 2.01 -7.30
N PRO A 170 -11.27 1.52 -8.54
CA PRO A 170 -10.66 0.28 -9.00
C PRO A 170 -9.12 0.36 -9.03
N ASN A 171 -8.45 -0.73 -8.66
CA ASN A 171 -6.99 -0.84 -8.72
C ASN A 171 -6.46 -0.93 -10.15
N GLY A 172 -5.32 -0.30 -10.44
CA GLY A 172 -4.76 -0.26 -11.79
C GLY A 172 -5.57 0.58 -12.78
N TYR A 173 -6.37 1.52 -12.27
CA TYR A 173 -7.14 2.48 -13.04
C TYR A 173 -6.71 3.91 -12.78
N ILE A 174 -6.97 4.74 -13.79
CA ILE A 174 -7.02 6.19 -13.69
C ILE A 174 -8.47 6.66 -13.85
N TYR A 175 -8.74 7.87 -13.41
CA TYR A 175 -9.95 8.62 -13.71
C TYR A 175 -9.56 10.01 -14.17
N THR A 176 -10.20 10.49 -15.24
CA THR A 176 -10.09 11.89 -15.70
C THR A 176 -11.48 12.50 -15.82
N THR A 177 -11.61 13.81 -15.62
CA THR A 177 -12.89 14.52 -15.84
C THR A 177 -13.42 14.29 -17.26
N GLU A 178 -12.53 14.19 -18.24
CA GLU A 178 -12.84 14.12 -19.66
C GLU A 178 -13.24 12.70 -20.11
N ASN A 179 -12.52 11.67 -19.65
CA ASN A 179 -12.68 10.30 -20.17
C ASN A 179 -13.26 9.32 -19.14
N GLY A 180 -13.47 9.74 -17.89
CA GLY A 180 -13.86 8.84 -16.82
C GLY A 180 -12.78 7.80 -16.51
N PHE A 181 -13.22 6.58 -16.17
CA PHE A 181 -12.34 5.49 -15.76
C PHE A 181 -11.64 4.80 -16.94
N GLU A 182 -10.32 4.67 -16.85
CA GLU A 182 -9.49 3.96 -17.82
C GLU A 182 -8.51 3.03 -17.08
N ARG A 183 -8.41 1.78 -17.53
CA ARG A 183 -7.45 0.83 -16.96
C ARG A 183 -6.07 1.09 -17.55
N TYR A 184 -5.06 1.33 -16.70
CA TYR A 184 -3.67 1.45 -17.15
C TYR A 184 -2.83 0.20 -16.83
N TYR A 185 -3.28 -0.64 -15.89
CA TYR A 185 -2.54 -1.84 -15.49
C TYR A 185 -3.40 -3.10 -15.52
N SER A 186 -2.79 -4.21 -15.93
CA SER A 186 -3.34 -5.55 -15.76
C SER A 186 -2.22 -6.54 -15.43
N ILE A 187 -2.54 -7.53 -14.58
CA ILE A 187 -1.62 -8.64 -14.31
C ILE A 187 -1.33 -9.37 -15.64
N PRO A 188 -0.05 -9.63 -15.98
CA PRO A 188 0.33 -10.29 -17.23
C PRO A 188 -0.43 -11.59 -17.49
N GLN A 189 -0.78 -11.81 -18.76
CA GLN A 189 -1.61 -12.96 -19.14
C GLN A 189 -0.79 -14.20 -19.46
N ASP A 190 0.35 -14.05 -20.15
CA ASP A 190 1.06 -15.18 -20.73
C ASP A 190 2.31 -15.55 -19.93
N PRO A 191 2.47 -16.82 -19.53
CA PRO A 191 3.72 -17.29 -18.95
C PRO A 191 4.82 -17.27 -20.02
N MET A 192 6.06 -17.04 -19.59
CA MET A 192 7.22 -17.22 -20.45
C MET A 192 7.81 -18.63 -20.23
N HIS A 193 8.43 -19.18 -21.27
CA HIS A 193 9.27 -20.35 -21.11
C HIS A 193 10.58 -19.96 -20.41
N PHE A 194 10.87 -20.63 -19.29
CA PHE A 194 12.17 -20.55 -18.60
C PHE A 194 13.05 -21.71 -19.07
N ALA A 195 14.37 -21.47 -19.09
CA ALA A 195 15.35 -22.47 -19.49
C ALA A 195 15.49 -23.62 -18.47
N ASP A 196 15.50 -23.30 -17.17
CA ASP A 196 15.61 -24.26 -16.06
C ASP A 196 15.11 -23.66 -14.72
N VAL A 197 15.09 -24.48 -13.66
CA VAL A 197 14.64 -24.11 -12.31
C VAL A 197 15.61 -23.16 -11.60
N ASP A 198 16.91 -23.29 -11.81
CA ASP A 198 17.92 -22.45 -11.17
C ASP A 198 17.81 -20.99 -11.63
N ASN A 199 17.53 -20.79 -12.91
CA ASN A 199 17.24 -19.48 -13.48
C ASN A 199 15.97 -18.86 -12.89
N ILE A 200 14.93 -19.66 -12.62
CA ILE A 200 13.72 -19.21 -11.93
C ILE A 200 14.07 -18.75 -10.50
N ILE A 201 14.80 -19.56 -9.75
CA ILE A 201 15.18 -19.26 -8.36
C ILE A 201 16.03 -18.00 -8.30
N ASN A 202 17.07 -17.89 -9.13
CA ASN A 202 17.96 -16.73 -9.16
C ASN A 202 17.22 -15.46 -9.59
N GLY A 203 16.38 -15.54 -10.63
CA GLY A 203 15.62 -14.39 -11.10
C GLY A 203 14.55 -13.91 -10.10
N LEU A 204 13.96 -14.82 -9.33
CA LEU A 204 13.05 -14.47 -8.23
C LEU A 204 13.80 -13.85 -7.06
N ARG A 205 14.94 -14.45 -6.65
CA ARG A 205 15.78 -13.93 -5.55
C ARG A 205 16.21 -12.50 -5.83
N LEU A 206 16.77 -12.23 -7.01
CA LEU A 206 17.23 -10.89 -7.40
C LEU A 206 16.11 -9.84 -7.31
N ARG A 207 14.91 -10.17 -7.80
CA ARG A 207 13.76 -9.25 -7.79
C ARG A 207 13.21 -9.03 -6.39
N LEU A 208 13.14 -10.08 -5.58
CA LEU A 208 12.67 -9.94 -4.21
C LEU A 208 13.68 -9.15 -3.35
N GLU A 209 14.99 -9.38 -3.53
CA GLU A 209 16.03 -8.60 -2.87
C GLU A 209 16.00 -7.13 -3.26
N ASP A 210 15.86 -6.81 -4.56
CA ASP A 210 15.70 -5.44 -5.02
C ASP A 210 14.42 -4.79 -4.50
N SER A 211 13.31 -5.54 -4.52
CA SER A 211 12.02 -5.11 -4.00
C SER A 211 12.06 -4.73 -2.52
N VAL A 212 12.74 -5.53 -1.70
CA VAL A 212 12.96 -5.22 -0.27
C VAL A 212 13.86 -4.00 -0.14
N ARG A 213 15.00 -3.98 -0.83
CA ARG A 213 16.00 -2.90 -0.76
C ARG A 213 15.38 -1.52 -1.03
N LYS A 214 14.60 -1.37 -2.11
CA LYS A 214 13.97 -0.07 -2.44
C LYS A 214 12.85 0.32 -1.45
N ARG A 215 12.24 -0.66 -0.78
CA ARG A 215 11.25 -0.43 0.29
C ARG A 215 11.86 -0.09 1.65
N LEU A 216 13.18 -0.10 1.80
CA LEU A 216 13.87 0.35 3.02
C LEU A 216 14.18 1.85 3.01
N ILE A 217 13.98 2.54 1.88
CA ILE A 217 14.21 3.99 1.75
C ILE A 217 13.19 4.74 2.62
N ALA A 218 13.68 5.42 3.66
CA ALA A 218 12.90 6.27 4.56
C ALA A 218 13.85 7.10 5.43
N ASP A 219 13.45 8.33 5.79
CA ASP A 219 14.18 9.20 6.74
C ASP A 219 13.82 8.89 8.20
N VAL A 220 12.99 7.86 8.41
CA VAL A 220 12.48 7.40 9.72
C VAL A 220 12.83 5.93 9.95
N PRO A 221 12.77 5.44 11.21
CA PRO A 221 13.03 4.03 11.49
C PRO A 221 12.06 3.09 10.76
N VAL A 222 12.62 2.00 10.24
CA VAL A 222 11.93 0.95 9.47
C VAL A 222 12.09 -0.37 10.22
N GLY A 223 11.02 -1.16 10.31
CA GLY A 223 11.02 -2.49 10.90
C GLY A 223 10.34 -3.54 10.02
N VAL A 224 10.21 -4.75 10.55
CA VAL A 224 9.56 -5.88 9.85
C VAL A 224 8.56 -6.59 10.76
N PHE A 225 7.41 -6.99 10.21
CA PHE A 225 6.58 -8.00 10.88
C PHE A 225 7.23 -9.37 10.71
N LEU A 226 7.27 -10.14 11.79
CA LEU A 226 7.91 -11.45 11.82
C LEU A 226 7.01 -12.45 12.54
N SER A 227 6.30 -13.29 11.78
CA SER A 227 5.46 -14.36 12.31
C SER A 227 6.20 -15.69 12.48
N GLY A 228 7.45 -15.78 12.00
CA GLY A 228 8.19 -17.03 11.90
C GLY A 228 7.74 -17.94 10.75
N GLY A 229 6.70 -17.55 9.99
CA GLY A 229 6.38 -18.16 8.70
C GLY A 229 7.41 -17.83 7.63
N LEU A 230 7.45 -18.62 6.54
CA LEU A 230 8.45 -18.48 5.48
C LEU A 230 8.53 -17.06 4.92
N ASP A 231 7.39 -16.45 4.63
CA ASP A 231 7.34 -15.18 3.88
C ASP A 231 7.88 -14.01 4.69
N SER A 232 7.39 -13.86 5.93
CA SER A 232 7.87 -12.82 6.84
C SER A 232 9.34 -13.02 7.21
N SER A 233 9.78 -14.28 7.34
CA SER A 233 11.17 -14.64 7.59
C SER A 233 12.09 -14.27 6.44
N LEU A 234 11.67 -14.49 5.18
CA LEU A 234 12.42 -14.08 3.99
C LEU A 234 12.56 -12.56 3.93
N ILE A 235 11.48 -11.81 4.17
CA ILE A 235 11.53 -10.34 4.20
C ILE A 235 12.48 -9.86 5.30
N ALA A 236 12.40 -10.41 6.51
CA ALA A 236 13.28 -10.04 7.62
C ALA A 236 14.75 -10.32 7.31
N ALA A 237 15.05 -11.52 6.79
CA ALA A 237 16.41 -11.93 6.45
C ALA A 237 17.02 -11.07 5.34
N ILE A 238 16.23 -10.72 4.31
CA ILE A 238 16.69 -9.83 3.23
C ILE A 238 16.88 -8.40 3.76
N ALA A 239 15.92 -7.88 4.55
CA ALA A 239 15.99 -6.53 5.08
C ALA A 239 17.23 -6.32 5.98
N ALA A 240 17.56 -7.30 6.81
CA ALA A 240 18.72 -7.26 7.70
C ALA A 240 20.08 -7.15 6.96
N LYS A 241 20.16 -7.58 5.69
CA LYS A 241 21.36 -7.39 4.86
C LYS A 241 21.66 -5.92 4.58
N TYR A 242 20.63 -5.08 4.56
CA TYR A 242 20.72 -3.68 4.14
C TYR A 242 20.48 -2.68 5.28
N LYS A 243 19.92 -3.13 6.41
CA LYS A 243 19.62 -2.28 7.57
C LYS A 243 19.92 -3.03 8.87
N ASN A 244 20.84 -2.51 9.66
CA ASN A 244 21.20 -3.03 10.98
C ASN A 244 21.55 -1.85 11.90
N PRO A 245 20.97 -1.70 13.11
CA PRO A 245 19.95 -2.57 13.72
C PRO A 245 18.61 -2.57 12.97
N LEU A 246 17.93 -3.72 12.99
CA LEU A 246 16.58 -3.90 12.46
C LEU A 246 15.65 -4.39 13.58
N HIS A 247 14.52 -3.71 13.76
CA HIS A 247 13.48 -4.15 14.69
C HIS A 247 12.54 -5.15 14.01
N SER A 248 12.22 -6.25 14.69
CA SER A 248 11.21 -7.20 14.26
C SER A 248 10.10 -7.32 15.30
N PHE A 249 8.86 -7.54 14.84
CA PHE A 249 7.68 -7.53 15.69
C PHE A 249 6.81 -8.76 15.46
N ALA A 250 6.45 -9.44 16.54
CA ALA A 250 5.53 -10.57 16.55
C ALA A 250 4.44 -10.39 17.59
N VAL A 251 3.28 -11.00 17.35
CA VAL A 251 2.20 -11.09 18.35
C VAL A 251 1.58 -12.46 18.32
N GLY A 252 0.96 -12.84 19.43
CA GLY A 252 0.21 -14.08 19.52
C GLY A 252 -0.50 -14.20 20.86
N VAL A 253 -1.09 -15.36 21.08
CA VAL A 253 -1.59 -15.77 22.39
C VAL A 253 -0.51 -16.57 23.13
N GLU A 254 -0.70 -16.76 24.44
CA GLU A 254 0.19 -17.56 25.27
C GLU A 254 0.42 -18.95 24.66
N GLY A 255 1.69 -19.36 24.55
CA GLY A 255 2.06 -20.65 23.95
C GLY A 255 1.98 -20.75 22.42
N SER A 256 1.65 -19.67 21.70
CA SER A 256 1.57 -19.66 20.23
C SER A 256 2.86 -20.16 19.57
N ASN A 257 2.70 -21.00 18.53
CA ASN A 257 3.82 -21.46 17.70
C ASN A 257 4.43 -20.32 16.87
N ASP A 258 3.63 -19.32 16.48
CA ASP A 258 4.12 -18.17 15.70
C ASP A 258 5.17 -17.38 16.48
N LEU A 259 4.95 -17.14 17.77
CA LEU A 259 5.93 -16.47 18.64
C LEU A 259 7.21 -17.29 18.77
N LYS A 260 7.09 -18.62 18.99
CA LYS A 260 8.27 -19.51 19.06
C LYS A 260 9.09 -19.47 17.77
N ASN A 261 8.42 -19.56 16.62
CA ASN A 261 9.08 -19.52 15.31
C ASN A 261 9.68 -18.15 15.03
N ALA A 262 9.00 -17.07 15.41
CA ALA A 262 9.48 -15.70 15.26
C ALA A 262 10.78 -15.48 16.04
N ARG A 263 10.89 -15.99 17.28
CA ARG A 263 12.14 -15.95 18.07
C ARG A 263 13.29 -16.66 17.37
N VAL A 264 13.05 -17.88 16.87
CA VAL A 264 14.09 -18.64 16.17
C VAL A 264 14.63 -17.86 14.97
N VAL A 265 13.74 -17.23 14.19
CA VAL A 265 14.15 -16.43 13.04
C VAL A 265 14.82 -15.14 13.48
N ALA A 266 14.31 -14.48 14.51
CA ALA A 266 14.90 -13.25 15.05
C ALA A 266 16.32 -13.47 15.57
N ASP A 267 16.57 -14.57 16.27
CA ASP A 267 17.88 -14.98 16.77
C ASP A 267 18.84 -15.28 15.62
N TYR A 268 18.35 -15.99 14.59
CA TYR A 268 19.15 -16.32 13.41
C TYR A 268 19.52 -15.07 12.59
N VAL A 269 18.56 -14.16 12.39
CA VAL A 269 18.75 -12.92 11.60
C VAL A 269 19.48 -11.84 12.40
N GLY A 270 19.41 -11.87 13.73
CA GLY A 270 20.02 -10.88 14.62
C GLY A 270 19.21 -9.59 14.75
N THR A 271 17.87 -9.67 14.72
CA THR A 271 17.00 -8.50 14.88
C THR A 271 16.78 -8.13 16.36
N ILE A 272 16.52 -6.85 16.63
CA ILE A 272 15.96 -6.43 17.93
C ILE A 272 14.49 -6.85 17.96
N HIS A 273 14.21 -7.99 18.60
CA HIS A 273 12.89 -8.63 18.56
C HIS A 273 11.95 -8.12 19.65
N HIS A 274 10.71 -7.84 19.26
CA HIS A 274 9.64 -7.37 20.15
C HIS A 274 8.44 -8.29 20.01
N GLU A 275 7.87 -8.69 21.13
CA GLU A 275 6.70 -9.55 21.17
C GLU A 275 5.59 -8.95 22.04
N PHE A 276 4.34 -9.20 21.66
CA PHE A 276 3.20 -8.91 22.51
C PHE A 276 2.24 -10.11 22.55
N ILE A 277 1.98 -10.58 23.78
CA ILE A 277 1.04 -11.66 24.05
C ILE A 277 -0.29 -11.02 24.45
N TYR A 278 -1.33 -11.22 23.64
CA TYR A 278 -2.66 -10.68 23.90
C TYR A 278 -3.61 -11.76 24.44
N THR A 279 -4.58 -11.31 25.24
CA THR A 279 -5.59 -12.15 25.88
C THR A 279 -6.96 -12.02 25.19
N GLU A 280 -7.90 -12.89 25.54
CA GLU A 280 -9.29 -12.77 25.08
C GLU A 280 -9.92 -11.42 25.47
N GLU A 281 -9.61 -10.92 26.67
CA GLU A 281 -10.11 -9.61 27.13
C GLU A 281 -9.54 -8.46 26.31
N ASP A 282 -8.26 -8.54 25.90
CA ASP A 282 -7.68 -7.57 24.97
C ASP A 282 -8.43 -7.58 23.63
N ILE A 283 -8.74 -8.77 23.10
CA ILE A 283 -9.49 -8.93 21.85
C ILE A 283 -10.87 -8.25 21.97
N LYS A 284 -11.64 -8.57 23.03
CA LYS A 284 -12.96 -7.97 23.28
C LYS A 284 -12.89 -6.44 23.30
N LYS A 285 -11.86 -5.89 23.94
CA LYS A 285 -11.65 -4.44 24.07
C LYS A 285 -11.31 -3.76 22.74
N VAL A 286 -10.52 -4.40 21.87
CA VAL A 286 -10.10 -3.79 20.60
C VAL A 286 -11.06 -4.06 19.44
N LEU A 287 -11.92 -5.08 19.52
CA LEU A 287 -12.76 -5.52 18.41
C LEU A 287 -13.60 -4.38 17.79
N PRO A 288 -14.26 -3.49 18.56
CA PRO A 288 -14.98 -2.35 17.96
C PRO A 288 -14.06 -1.40 17.18
N LYS A 289 -12.82 -1.18 17.66
CA LYS A 289 -11.82 -0.34 16.98
C LYS A 289 -11.31 -1.01 15.71
N VAL A 290 -11.06 -2.32 15.76
CA VAL A 290 -10.65 -3.12 14.60
C VAL A 290 -11.70 -3.01 13.50
N ILE A 291 -12.98 -3.24 13.81
CA ILE A 291 -14.06 -3.12 12.83
C ILE A 291 -14.17 -1.70 12.27
N TYR A 292 -14.09 -0.67 13.13
CA TYR A 292 -14.11 0.73 12.72
C TYR A 292 -13.01 1.09 11.72
N HIS A 293 -11.76 0.65 11.99
CA HIS A 293 -10.64 0.92 11.09
C HIS A 293 -10.67 0.03 9.85
N LEU A 294 -11.02 -1.25 10.00
CA LEU A 294 -11.04 -2.22 8.91
C LEU A 294 -12.11 -1.90 7.88
N GLU A 295 -13.25 -1.35 8.31
CA GLU A 295 -14.41 -1.05 7.44
C GLU A 295 -14.98 -2.31 6.78
N SER A 296 -14.89 -3.44 7.47
CA SER A 296 -15.42 -4.73 7.04
C SER A 296 -15.93 -5.53 8.23
N CYS A 297 -17.00 -6.27 8.02
CA CYS A 297 -17.55 -7.23 8.96
C CYS A 297 -17.27 -8.69 8.56
N ASP A 298 -16.43 -8.92 7.54
CA ASP A 298 -16.05 -10.28 7.14
C ASP A 298 -15.36 -11.02 8.29
N PRO A 299 -15.89 -12.16 8.76
CA PRO A 299 -15.34 -12.83 9.93
C PRO A 299 -13.90 -13.32 9.79
N ALA A 300 -13.46 -13.70 8.59
CA ALA A 300 -12.09 -14.17 8.38
C ALA A 300 -11.10 -13.01 8.41
N LEU A 301 -11.46 -11.89 7.78
CA LEU A 301 -10.68 -10.67 7.75
C LEU A 301 -10.59 -10.00 9.13
N VAL A 302 -11.71 -9.94 9.87
CA VAL A 302 -11.73 -9.37 11.22
C VAL A 302 -10.83 -10.15 12.17
N ARG A 303 -10.86 -11.50 12.14
CA ARG A 303 -9.99 -12.34 12.98
C ARG A 303 -8.51 -12.04 12.74
N SER A 304 -8.12 -12.00 11.48
CA SER A 304 -6.72 -11.76 11.10
C SER A 304 -6.30 -10.31 11.34
N ALA A 305 -7.24 -9.35 11.28
CA ALA A 305 -7.00 -7.94 11.57
C ALA A 305 -6.73 -7.65 13.06
N VAL A 306 -7.29 -8.41 13.99
CA VAL A 306 -7.02 -8.26 15.43
C VAL A 306 -5.53 -8.44 15.73
N ALA A 307 -4.90 -9.50 15.21
CA ALA A 307 -3.47 -9.71 15.37
C ALA A 307 -2.67 -8.58 14.70
N THR A 308 -3.03 -8.19 13.47
CA THR A 308 -2.37 -7.09 12.76
C THR A 308 -2.49 -5.75 13.50
N TYR A 309 -3.61 -5.49 14.18
CA TYR A 309 -3.82 -4.31 15.02
C TYR A 309 -2.83 -4.29 16.19
N PHE A 310 -2.71 -5.40 16.92
CA PHE A 310 -1.78 -5.48 18.05
C PHE A 310 -0.31 -5.36 17.63
N VAL A 311 0.12 -6.05 16.57
CA VAL A 311 1.51 -5.95 16.12
C VAL A 311 1.83 -4.55 15.57
N SER A 312 0.86 -3.89 14.94
CA SER A 312 1.01 -2.49 14.50
C SER A 312 1.12 -1.55 15.71
N LYS A 313 0.28 -1.72 16.72
CA LYS A 313 0.38 -0.96 17.98
C LYS A 313 1.71 -1.16 18.70
N LEU A 314 2.26 -2.38 18.67
CA LEU A 314 3.57 -2.67 19.24
C LEU A 314 4.66 -1.95 18.44
N ALA A 315 4.64 -2.07 17.11
CA ALA A 315 5.61 -1.48 16.21
C ALA A 315 5.63 0.05 16.26
N SER A 316 4.50 0.72 16.52
CA SER A 316 4.39 2.19 16.51
C SER A 316 5.23 2.86 17.58
N ASN A 317 5.65 2.12 18.61
CA ASN A 317 6.54 2.63 19.65
C ASN A 317 8.00 2.76 19.18
N TYR A 318 8.34 2.20 18.02
CA TYR A 318 9.73 2.06 17.55
C TYR A 318 9.93 2.54 16.12
N VAL A 319 8.95 2.33 15.23
CA VAL A 319 9.08 2.56 13.79
C VAL A 319 7.86 3.26 13.22
N LYS A 320 8.06 3.99 12.11
CA LYS A 320 6.98 4.58 11.30
C LYS A 320 6.72 3.81 10.01
N VAL A 321 7.59 2.85 9.65
CA VAL A 321 7.48 2.02 8.46
C VAL A 321 7.67 0.55 8.84
N ILE A 322 6.84 -0.32 8.28
CA ILE A 322 6.93 -1.76 8.45
C ILE A 322 6.88 -2.48 7.11
N LEU A 323 7.76 -3.47 6.91
CA LEU A 323 7.64 -4.40 5.80
C LEU A 323 6.86 -5.65 6.26
N SER A 324 5.98 -6.14 5.38
CA SER A 324 5.16 -7.34 5.59
C SER A 324 5.40 -8.37 4.48
N GLY A 325 5.20 -9.65 4.81
CA GLY A 325 5.27 -10.78 3.87
C GLY A 325 4.03 -11.00 3.02
N GLU A 326 3.00 -10.15 3.11
CA GLU A 326 1.77 -10.30 2.31
C GLU A 326 2.03 -10.37 0.80
N GLY A 327 1.24 -11.19 0.11
CA GLY A 327 1.32 -11.39 -1.33
C GLY A 327 2.07 -12.66 -1.73
N ALA A 328 2.86 -13.24 -0.84
CA ALA A 328 3.62 -14.45 -1.15
C ALA A 328 2.69 -15.64 -1.47
N ASP A 329 1.69 -15.89 -0.62
CA ASP A 329 0.73 -16.97 -0.81
C ASP A 329 -0.05 -16.83 -2.13
N GLU A 330 -0.47 -15.61 -2.47
CA GLU A 330 -1.24 -15.29 -3.67
C GLU A 330 -0.41 -15.45 -4.95
N LEU A 331 0.90 -15.23 -4.87
CA LEU A 331 1.82 -15.39 -6.00
C LEU A 331 2.36 -16.82 -6.15
N PHE A 332 2.51 -17.56 -5.05
CA PHE A 332 3.26 -18.82 -5.00
C PHE A 332 2.49 -20.02 -4.44
N SER A 333 1.16 -19.93 -4.31
CA SER A 333 0.29 -21.04 -3.93
C SER A 333 0.50 -21.60 -2.52
N GLY A 334 0.71 -20.73 -1.53
CA GLY A 334 0.99 -21.16 -0.16
C GLY A 334 -0.25 -21.53 0.68
N TYR A 335 -1.45 -21.07 0.31
CA TYR A 335 -2.69 -21.46 1.00
C TYR A 335 -3.01 -22.96 0.88
N HIS A 336 -3.51 -23.53 1.98
CA HIS A 336 -3.83 -24.97 2.05
C HIS A 336 -4.81 -25.44 0.97
N TYR A 337 -5.84 -24.66 0.62
CA TYR A 337 -6.82 -25.06 -0.38
C TYR A 337 -6.24 -25.12 -1.81
N LEU A 338 -5.20 -24.32 -2.09
CA LEU A 338 -4.53 -24.29 -3.39
C LEU A 338 -3.76 -25.58 -3.67
N LYS A 339 -3.39 -26.33 -2.61
CA LYS A 339 -2.73 -27.64 -2.73
C LYS A 339 -3.60 -28.71 -3.38
N ASN A 340 -4.91 -28.49 -3.48
CA ASN A 340 -5.86 -29.40 -4.13
C ASN A 340 -5.91 -29.25 -5.66
N TYR A 341 -5.24 -28.23 -6.23
CA TYR A 341 -5.22 -28.02 -7.67
C TYR A 341 -4.22 -28.97 -8.35
N THR A 342 -4.73 -29.82 -9.23
CA THR A 342 -3.91 -30.70 -10.08
C THR A 342 -3.65 -30.14 -11.48
N ASN A 343 -4.51 -29.23 -11.95
CA ASN A 343 -4.37 -28.54 -13.23
C ASN A 343 -3.62 -27.21 -13.04
N PRO A 344 -2.41 -27.04 -13.60
CA PRO A 344 -1.60 -25.83 -13.40
C PRO A 344 -2.26 -24.55 -13.90
N TRP A 345 -3.05 -24.63 -14.97
CA TRP A 345 -3.70 -23.46 -15.56
C TRP A 345 -4.91 -23.02 -14.75
N LYS A 346 -5.63 -23.97 -14.12
CA LYS A 346 -6.67 -23.63 -13.14
C LYS A 346 -6.06 -22.96 -11.91
N LEU A 347 -4.91 -23.47 -11.42
CA LEU A 347 -4.18 -22.83 -10.32
C LEU A 347 -3.76 -21.41 -10.70
N GLN A 348 -3.16 -21.20 -11.87
CA GLN A 348 -2.75 -19.87 -12.33
C GLN A 348 -3.92 -18.89 -12.41
N SER A 349 -5.08 -19.33 -12.89
CA SER A 349 -6.30 -18.50 -12.92
C SER A 349 -6.76 -18.12 -11.52
N GLU A 350 -6.70 -19.05 -10.56
CA GLU A 350 -7.00 -18.79 -9.16
C GLU A 350 -6.00 -17.80 -8.53
N LEU A 351 -4.69 -18.01 -8.71
CA LEU A 351 -3.65 -17.10 -8.23
C LEU A 351 -3.85 -15.68 -8.79
N LYS A 352 -4.18 -15.55 -10.08
CA LYS A 352 -4.52 -14.26 -10.69
C LYS A 352 -5.78 -13.65 -10.07
N TYR A 353 -6.80 -14.46 -9.79
CA TYR A 353 -8.04 -14.00 -9.18
C TYR A 353 -7.80 -13.48 -7.76
N ILE A 354 -7.16 -14.25 -6.88
CA ILE A 354 -6.89 -13.82 -5.50
C ILE A 354 -5.93 -12.63 -5.45
N THR A 355 -4.89 -12.59 -6.31
CA THR A 355 -3.97 -11.44 -6.38
C THR A 355 -4.70 -10.17 -6.82
N ARG A 356 -5.66 -10.25 -7.75
CA ARG A 356 -6.46 -9.08 -8.17
C ARG A 356 -7.36 -8.55 -7.07
N ASN A 357 -7.87 -9.43 -6.20
CA ASN A 357 -8.81 -9.10 -5.13
C ASN A 357 -8.15 -8.81 -3.78
N LEU A 358 -6.81 -8.82 -3.72
CA LEU A 358 -6.02 -8.53 -2.52
C LEU A 358 -6.40 -7.21 -1.84
N HIS A 359 -6.78 -6.19 -2.63
CA HIS A 359 -7.19 -4.88 -2.14
C HIS A 359 -8.42 -4.90 -1.22
N ASN A 360 -9.25 -5.95 -1.27
CA ASN A 360 -10.41 -6.17 -0.42
C ASN A 360 -10.21 -7.30 0.61
N THR A 361 -8.99 -7.82 0.74
CA THR A 361 -8.62 -8.84 1.72
C THR A 361 -7.36 -8.42 2.47
N ASN A 362 -6.22 -9.08 2.24
CA ASN A 362 -5.00 -8.91 3.01
C ASN A 362 -4.44 -7.48 2.93
N LEU A 363 -4.52 -6.81 1.77
CA LEU A 363 -4.06 -5.43 1.63
C LEU A 363 -4.94 -4.45 2.41
N GLN A 364 -6.27 -4.65 2.42
CA GLN A 364 -7.17 -3.85 3.24
C GLN A 364 -6.81 -3.99 4.72
N ARG A 365 -6.64 -5.23 5.19
CA ARG A 365 -6.21 -5.48 6.57
C ARG A 365 -4.89 -4.80 6.91
N VAL A 366 -3.85 -5.04 6.12
CA VAL A 366 -2.51 -4.51 6.42
C VAL A 366 -2.52 -2.99 6.41
N ASP A 367 -3.09 -2.35 5.37
CA ASP A 367 -3.19 -0.90 5.32
C ASP A 367 -3.99 -0.35 6.53
N ARG A 368 -5.20 -0.84 6.77
CA ARG A 368 -6.06 -0.28 7.82
C ARG A 368 -5.48 -0.46 9.22
N MET A 369 -4.93 -1.64 9.52
CA MET A 369 -4.43 -1.93 10.86
C MET A 369 -3.09 -1.24 11.15
N THR A 370 -2.20 -1.14 10.16
CA THR A 370 -0.97 -0.35 10.31
C THR A 370 -1.29 1.14 10.47
N MET A 371 -2.24 1.64 9.68
CA MET A 371 -2.60 3.06 9.69
C MET A 371 -3.44 3.47 10.89
N ALA A 372 -4.18 2.55 11.52
CA ALA A 372 -4.82 2.78 12.82
C ALA A 372 -3.80 3.19 13.91
N HIS A 373 -2.52 2.88 13.70
CA HIS A 373 -1.41 3.23 14.57
C HIS A 373 -0.37 4.12 13.88
N SER A 374 -0.74 4.80 12.79
CA SER A 374 0.11 5.74 12.07
C SER A 374 1.44 5.13 11.60
N ILE A 375 1.39 3.88 11.11
CA ILE A 375 2.53 3.18 10.50
C ILE A 375 2.26 2.92 9.02
N GLU A 376 3.28 3.11 8.20
CA GLU A 376 3.27 2.69 6.81
C GLU A 376 3.57 1.21 6.63
N GLY A 377 2.59 0.41 6.18
CA GLY A 377 2.82 -0.93 5.64
C GLY A 377 3.40 -0.91 4.21
N ARG A 378 4.47 -1.67 3.99
CA ARG A 378 5.11 -1.95 2.69
C ARG A 378 5.10 -3.46 2.43
N VAL A 379 4.82 -3.87 1.19
CA VAL A 379 4.59 -5.27 0.80
C VAL A 379 5.53 -5.68 -0.36
N PRO A 380 6.76 -6.14 -0.07
CA PRO A 380 7.75 -6.41 -1.12
C PRO A 380 7.38 -7.51 -2.12
N PHE A 381 6.60 -8.52 -1.71
CA PHE A 381 6.14 -9.55 -2.67
C PHE A 381 5.23 -8.98 -3.76
N LEU A 382 4.50 -7.91 -3.45
CA LEU A 382 3.54 -7.27 -4.36
C LEU A 382 4.17 -6.16 -5.21
N ASP A 383 5.49 -6.17 -5.30
CA ASP A 383 6.20 -5.40 -6.30
C ASP A 383 5.81 -5.80 -7.72
N VAL A 384 5.66 -4.82 -8.61
CA VAL A 384 5.24 -5.09 -9.99
C VAL A 384 6.22 -6.00 -10.71
N GLU A 385 7.53 -5.89 -10.46
CA GLU A 385 8.52 -6.75 -11.10
C GLU A 385 8.56 -8.15 -10.49
N VAL A 386 8.38 -8.28 -9.16
CA VAL A 386 8.20 -9.60 -8.51
C VAL A 386 6.95 -10.29 -9.03
N LEU A 387 5.82 -9.58 -9.09
CA LEU A 387 4.55 -10.08 -9.59
C LEU A 387 4.64 -10.48 -11.06
N ARG A 388 5.19 -9.63 -11.92
CA ARG A 388 5.38 -9.92 -13.36
C ARG A 388 6.21 -11.18 -13.54
N TYR A 389 7.29 -11.32 -12.78
CA TYR A 389 8.13 -12.50 -12.85
C TYR A 389 7.41 -13.74 -12.31
N ALA A 390 6.72 -13.63 -11.18
CA ALA A 390 5.97 -14.72 -10.57
C ALA A 390 4.90 -15.28 -11.51
N PHE A 391 4.15 -14.44 -12.22
CA PHE A 391 3.15 -14.90 -13.19
C PHE A 391 3.73 -15.35 -14.53
N LYS A 392 5.00 -15.02 -14.82
CA LYS A 392 5.70 -15.62 -15.95
C LYS A 392 6.04 -17.08 -15.70
N ILE A 393 6.37 -17.47 -14.46
CA ILE A 393 6.76 -18.84 -14.09
C ILE A 393 5.69 -19.84 -14.52
N THR A 394 6.11 -20.92 -15.20
CA THR A 394 5.21 -22.02 -15.59
C THR A 394 4.46 -22.52 -14.36
N PRO A 395 3.11 -22.51 -14.37
CA PRO A 395 2.33 -22.79 -13.15
C PRO A 395 2.55 -24.19 -12.57
N SER A 396 3.09 -25.14 -13.35
CA SER A 396 3.44 -26.48 -12.90
C SER A 396 4.49 -26.49 -11.80
N PHE A 397 5.37 -25.47 -11.73
CA PHE A 397 6.35 -25.33 -10.65
C PHE A 397 5.75 -24.87 -9.32
N LYS A 398 4.49 -24.43 -9.32
CA LYS A 398 3.75 -23.97 -8.13
C LYS A 398 2.77 -25.02 -7.59
N ILE A 399 2.61 -26.14 -8.27
CA ILE A 399 1.74 -27.24 -7.82
C ILE A 399 2.41 -28.00 -6.68
N ASN A 400 1.64 -28.28 -5.63
CA ASN A 400 2.05 -29.14 -4.55
C ASN A 400 2.18 -30.61 -4.99
N GLY A 401 3.20 -31.32 -4.51
CA GLY A 401 3.31 -32.78 -4.68
C GLY A 401 3.88 -33.26 -6.03
N ARG A 402 4.49 -32.39 -6.83
CA ARG A 402 5.45 -32.86 -7.84
C ARG A 402 6.81 -32.98 -7.16
N GLU A 403 7.42 -34.17 -7.23
CA GLU A 403 8.85 -34.31 -6.94
C GLU A 403 9.59 -33.25 -7.77
N LYS A 404 10.36 -32.40 -7.08
CA LYS A 404 11.10 -31.29 -7.69
C LYS A 404 12.37 -31.80 -8.33
#